data_AF-A0A940QH79-F1
#
_entry.id   AF-A0A940QH79-F1
#
_cell.length_a   1.000
_cell.length_b   1.000
_cell.length_c   1.000
_cell.angle_alpha   90.00
_cell.angle_beta   90.00
_cell.angle_gamma   90.00
#
_symmetry.space_group_name_H-M   'P 1'
#
loop_
_entity.id
_entity.type
_entity.pdbx_description
1 polymer ?
#
loop_
_entity_poly.entity_id
_entity_poly.type
_entity_poly.pdbx_seq_one_letter_code
_entity_poly.pdbx_strand_id
1 'polypeptide(L)'
;MAESQNIEYKESWKDEYLKWICGFANAQGGTLYIGINDSGEVVGVRNINKLLEDIPNKIQSGLGVACEVNKHTKNRKDYLEI
;
A
#
# COMPACT_ATOMS: atom_id res chain seq x y z
N MET A 1 9.49 -20.56 10.69
CA MET A 1 8.18 -20.80 10.09
C MET A 1 8.01 -19.76 8.99
N ALA A 2 7.68 -20.18 7.76
CA ALA A 2 7.65 -19.27 6.63
C ALA A 2 6.42 -18.35 6.71
N GLU A 3 6.62 -17.17 7.30
CA GLU A 3 5.73 -16.02 7.14
C GLU A 3 5.85 -15.56 5.68
N SER A 4 5.18 -16.27 4.76
CA SER A 4 4.96 -15.75 3.41
C SER A 4 3.94 -14.63 3.52
N GLN A 5 4.40 -13.46 4.01
CA GLN A 5 3.66 -12.24 3.84
C GLN A 5 3.57 -11.98 2.34
N ASN A 6 2.35 -11.89 1.82
CA ASN A 6 2.13 -11.48 0.44
C ASN A 6 2.51 -10.01 0.32
N ILE A 7 3.75 -9.75 -0.09
CA ILE A 7 4.26 -8.39 -0.30
C ILE A 7 4.11 -8.03 -1.78
N GLU A 8 3.39 -6.95 -2.05
CA GLU A 8 3.25 -6.39 -3.39
C GLU A 8 3.91 -5.01 -3.47
N TYR A 9 4.75 -4.79 -4.49
CA TYR A 9 5.34 -3.49 -4.77
C TYR A 9 4.62 -2.81 -5.93
N LYS A 10 4.32 -1.51 -5.78
CA LYS A 10 3.79 -0.65 -6.85
C LYS A 10 4.50 0.69 -6.82
N GLU A 11 4.81 1.23 -8.00
CA GLU A 11 5.49 2.52 -8.13
C GLU A 11 4.59 3.70 -7.75
N SER A 12 3.27 3.54 -7.86
CA SER A 12 2.28 4.60 -7.66
C SER A 12 0.94 3.98 -7.24
N TRP A 13 0.08 4.76 -6.59
CA TRP A 13 -1.27 4.31 -6.21
C TRP A 13 -2.22 4.33 -7.40
N LYS A 14 -3.12 3.35 -7.46
CA LYS A 14 -4.27 3.28 -8.35
C LYS A 14 -5.44 2.64 -7.60
N ASP A 15 -6.64 3.12 -7.87
CA ASP A 15 -7.86 2.60 -7.24
C ASP A 15 -8.11 1.11 -7.52
N GLU A 16 -7.60 0.58 -8.63
CA GLU A 16 -7.64 -0.86 -8.91
C GLU A 16 -6.92 -1.70 -7.84
N TYR A 17 -5.99 -1.11 -7.06
CA TYR A 17 -5.26 -1.82 -6.01
C TYR A 17 -6.14 -2.25 -4.83
N LEU A 18 -7.35 -1.68 -4.72
CA LEU A 18 -8.35 -2.13 -3.76
C LEU A 18 -8.68 -3.63 -3.88
N LYS A 19 -8.58 -4.23 -5.09
CA LYS A 19 -8.80 -5.68 -5.24
C LYS A 19 -7.73 -6.52 -4.55
N TRP A 20 -6.48 -6.03 -4.47
CA TRP A 20 -5.41 -6.71 -3.75
C TRP A 20 -5.62 -6.60 -2.25
N ILE A 21 -6.00 -5.42 -1.76
CA ILE A 21 -6.32 -5.21 -0.34
C ILE A 21 -7.48 -6.10 0.09
N CYS A 22 -8.53 -6.22 -0.74
CA CYS A 22 -9.61 -7.18 -0.52
C CYS A 22 -9.10 -8.63 -0.50
N GLY A 23 -8.18 -8.98 -1.41
CA GLY A 23 -7.51 -10.28 -1.41
C GLY A 23 -6.74 -10.54 -0.12
N PHE A 24 -6.00 -9.55 0.39
CA PHE A 24 -5.21 -9.66 1.63
C PHE A 24 -6.10 -9.77 2.87
N ALA A 25 -7.18 -8.99 2.93
CA ALA A 25 -8.15 -9.04 4.02
C ALA A 25 -8.85 -10.41 4.11
N ASN A 26 -9.05 -11.10 2.98
CA ASN A 26 -9.64 -12.44 2.93
C ASN A 26 -8.60 -13.58 3.03
N ALA A 27 -7.31 -13.27 2.93
CA ALA A 27 -6.22 -14.24 3.01
C ALA A 27 -5.53 -14.19 4.38
N GLN A 28 -4.32 -14.75 4.51
CA GLN A 28 -3.49 -14.68 5.72
C GLN A 28 -2.84 -13.28 5.91
N GLY A 29 -3.47 -12.22 5.40
CA GLY A 29 -2.90 -10.89 5.32
C GLY A 29 -1.95 -10.70 4.13
N GLY A 30 -1.41 -9.49 4.03
CA GLY A 30 -0.50 -9.06 2.99
C GLY A 30 -0.15 -7.59 3.19
N THR A 31 0.88 -7.13 2.50
CA THR A 31 1.38 -5.75 2.59
C THR A 31 1.54 -5.19 1.20
N LEU A 32 0.98 -4.02 0.97
CA LEU A 32 1.10 -3.30 -0.29
C LEU A 32 1.99 -2.08 -0.10
N TYR A 33 3.13 -2.07 -0.78
CA TYR A 33 4.02 -0.93 -0.80
C TYR A 33 3.76 -0.06 -2.02
N ILE A 34 3.54 1.24 -1.80
CA ILE A 34 3.35 2.24 -2.85
C ILE A 34 4.54 3.19 -2.88
N GLY A 35 5.16 3.37 -4.04
CA GLY A 35 6.40 4.14 -4.22
C GLY A 35 7.65 3.27 -4.32
N ILE A 36 7.49 1.97 -4.58
CA ILE A 36 8.56 1.01 -4.79
C ILE A 36 8.39 0.37 -6.17
N ASN A 37 9.46 0.33 -6.98
CA ASN A 37 9.41 -0.32 -8.29
C ASN A 37 9.52 -1.84 -8.20
N ASP A 38 9.32 -2.52 -9.34
CA ASP A 38 9.41 -3.99 -9.44
C ASP A 38 10.81 -4.52 -9.03
N SER A 39 11.85 -3.70 -9.20
CA SER A 39 13.22 -3.99 -8.73
C SER A 39 13.42 -3.82 -7.22
N GLY A 40 12.40 -3.41 -6.46
CA GLY A 40 12.49 -3.16 -5.01
C GLY A 40 13.13 -1.81 -4.63
N GLU A 41 13.32 -0.91 -5.58
CA GLU A 41 13.88 0.41 -5.35
C GLU A 41 12.79 1.44 -5.00
N VAL A 42 13.08 2.26 -3.98
CA VAL A 42 12.18 3.35 -3.61
C VAL A 42 12.27 4.45 -4.66
N VAL A 43 11.22 4.56 -5.47
CA VAL A 43 11.03 5.63 -6.45
C VAL A 43 10.39 6.86 -5.82
N GLY A 44 9.62 6.65 -4.74
CA GLY A 44 8.91 7.68 -4.01
C GLY A 44 7.55 8.02 -4.62
N VAL A 45 6.64 8.55 -3.80
CA VAL A 45 5.28 8.90 -4.23
C VAL A 45 5.07 10.41 -4.16
N ARG A 46 4.50 10.97 -5.23
CA ARG A 46 4.04 12.36 -5.23
C ARG A 46 2.72 12.45 -4.46
N ASN A 47 2.49 13.56 -3.77
CA ASN A 47 1.24 13.81 -3.02
C ASN A 47 0.98 12.80 -1.89
N ILE A 48 2.03 12.35 -1.18
CA ILE A 48 1.94 11.42 -0.05
C ILE A 48 0.86 11.80 0.99
N ASN A 49 0.74 13.10 1.31
CA ASN A 49 -0.26 13.60 2.26
C ASN A 49 -1.70 13.36 1.79
N LYS A 50 -1.96 13.52 0.49
CA LYS A 50 -3.28 13.26 -0.08
C LYS A 50 -3.58 11.76 -0.05
N LEU A 51 -2.60 10.92 -0.38
CA LEU A 51 -2.78 9.47 -0.38
C LEU A 51 -3.01 8.91 1.04
N LEU A 52 -2.34 9.45 2.05
CA LEU A 52 -2.58 9.07 3.45
C LEU A 52 -4.01 9.33 3.92
N GLU A 53 -4.69 10.32 3.34
CA GLU A 53 -6.11 10.58 3.61
C GLU A 53 -7.01 9.74 2.69
N ASP A 54 -6.70 9.72 1.40
CA ASP A 54 -7.57 9.19 0.35
C ASP A 54 -7.62 7.64 0.36
N ILE A 55 -6.48 6.97 0.60
CA ILE A 55 -6.38 5.50 0.63
C ILE A 55 -7.24 4.87 1.74
N PRO A 56 -7.08 5.21 3.04
CA PRO A 56 -7.90 4.58 4.08
C PRO A 56 -9.39 4.88 3.90
N ASN A 57 -9.75 6.10 3.45
CA ASN A 57 -11.13 6.45 3.13
C ASN A 57 -11.69 5.61 1.97
N LYS A 58 -10.92 5.38 0.91
CA LYS A 58 -11.31 4.54 -0.23
C LYS A 58 -11.46 3.07 0.16
N ILE A 59 -10.55 2.55 0.97
CA ILE A 59 -10.62 1.18 1.48
C ILE A 59 -11.88 1.02 2.33
N GLN A 60 -12.15 1.94 3.27
CA GLN A 60 -13.34 1.89 4.10
C GLN A 60 -14.63 2.02 3.28
N SER A 61 -14.70 2.98 2.37
CA SER A 61 -15.88 3.23 1.54
C SER A 61 -16.13 2.12 0.52
N GLY A 62 -15.07 1.56 -0.08
CA GLY A 62 -15.17 0.55 -1.12
C GLY A 62 -15.30 -0.89 -0.61
N LEU A 63 -14.67 -1.21 0.51
CA LEU A 63 -14.59 -2.58 1.04
C LEU A 63 -15.23 -2.74 2.42
N GLY A 64 -15.56 -1.65 3.12
CA GLY A 64 -16.12 -1.71 4.47
C GLY A 64 -15.11 -2.13 5.55
N VAL A 65 -13.82 -2.14 5.24
CA VAL A 65 -12.74 -2.52 6.16
C VAL A 65 -11.84 -1.34 6.49
N ALA A 66 -11.19 -1.38 7.64
CA ALA A 66 -10.15 -0.43 8.01
C ALA A 66 -8.78 -1.08 7.82
N CYS A 67 -7.86 -0.35 7.17
CA CYS A 67 -6.46 -0.75 7.03
C CYS A 67 -5.59 0.39 7.56
N GLU A 68 -4.45 0.05 8.17
CA GLU A 68 -3.45 1.02 8.57
C GLU A 68 -2.65 1.44 7.34
N VAL A 69 -2.43 2.74 7.17
CA VAL A 69 -1.58 3.27 6.08
C VAL A 69 -0.43 4.03 6.72
N ASN A 70 0.76 3.47 6.61
CA ASN A 70 1.97 4.02 7.21
C ASN A 70 2.83 4.72 6.15
N LYS A 71 3.36 5.89 6.51
CA LYS A 71 4.34 6.60 5.68
C LYS A 71 5.75 6.24 6.12
N HIS A 72 6.57 5.87 5.16
CA HIS A 72 7.99 5.66 5.36
C HIS A 72 8.80 6.60 4.47
N THR A 73 9.98 6.98 4.94
CA THR A 73 10.90 7.83 4.17
C THR A 73 12.24 7.13 4.07
N LYS A 74 12.71 6.87 2.85
CA LYS A 74 14.01 6.26 2.57
C LYS A 74 14.70 7.00 1.45
N ASN A 75 15.99 7.30 1.62
CA ASN A 75 16.79 8.03 0.64
C ASN A 75 16.14 9.35 0.16
N ARG A 76 15.55 10.13 1.09
CA ARG A 76 14.77 11.36 0.83
C ARG A 76 13.54 11.19 -0.07
N LYS A 77 13.03 9.97 -0.21
CA LYS A 77 11.81 9.64 -0.95
C LYS A 77 10.80 9.01 0.00
N ASP A 78 9.56 9.48 -0.07
CA ASP A 78 8.47 8.95 0.73
C ASP A 78 7.75 7.82 0.01
N TYR A 79 7.41 6.75 0.72
CA TYR A 79 6.63 5.62 0.23
C TYR A 79 5.60 5.22 1.29
N LEU A 80 4.56 4.48 0.88
CA LEU A 80 3.49 4.04 1.76
C LEU A 80 3.56 2.53 1.94
N GLU A 81 3.14 2.10 3.12
CA GLU A 81 2.86 0.71 3.49
C GLU A 81 1.39 0.63 3.89
N ILE A 82 0.67 -0.31 3.30
CA ILE A 82 -0.77 -0.55 3.51
C ILE A 82 -0.95 -2.02 3.87
#